data_AF-A0A3B0CCB9-F1
#
_entry.id   AF-A0A3B0CCB9-F1
#
_cell.length_a   1.000
_cell.length_b   1.000
_cell.length_c   1.000
_cell.angle_alpha   90.00
_cell.angle_beta   90.00
_cell.angle_gamma   90.00
#
_symmetry.space_group_name_H-M   'P 1'
#
loop_
_entity.id
_entity.type
_entity.pdbx_description
1 polymer ?
#
loop_
_entity_poly.entity_id
_entity_poly.type
_entity_poly.pdbx_seq_one_letter_code
_entity_poly.pdbx_strand_id
1 'polypeptide(L)'
;MMLVGYLYGIPSERKLEEEVNMNLEYRWFLGLDLMDTVPDHSTLSQNRRRRFKNSSIFQDLFDHIVTICIEKGIMTGEVVVTDSTHIKVSASLSRSEKVKVDKKPSEYLKELEEEARRLERRRQAEREAEGKNKCGGIKQKRSDAVIQTEVTRSLTDSEAGLMNRPINQ
;
A
#
# COMPACT_ATOMS: atom_id res chain seq x y z
N MET A 1 10.44 5.67 -2.74
CA MET A 1 9.22 5.01 -3.27
C MET A 1 8.22 4.68 -2.16
N MET A 2 8.64 4.04 -1.06
CA MET A 2 7.73 3.56 0.00
C MET A 2 6.84 4.65 0.64
N LEU A 3 7.37 5.87 0.81
CA LEU A 3 6.60 6.98 1.37
C LEU A 3 5.44 7.40 0.45
N VAL A 4 5.66 7.37 -0.88
CA VAL A 4 4.60 7.62 -1.89
C VAL A 4 3.52 6.55 -1.75
N GLY A 5 3.92 5.29 -1.69
CA GLY A 5 2.96 4.19 -1.51
C GLY A 5 2.11 4.34 -0.25
N TYR A 6 2.73 4.74 0.86
CA TYR A 6 2.02 4.98 2.12
C TYR A 6 1.06 6.17 2.04
N LEU A 7 1.53 7.30 1.49
CA LEU A 7 0.76 8.53 1.35
C LEU A 7 -0.51 8.36 0.51
N TYR A 8 -0.39 7.66 -0.62
CA TYR A 8 -1.48 7.46 -1.56
C TYR A 8 -2.21 6.13 -1.34
N GLY A 9 -1.90 5.41 -0.26
CA GLY A 9 -2.57 4.16 0.10
C GLY A 9 -2.43 3.06 -0.95
N ILE A 10 -1.31 3.00 -1.68
CA ILE A 10 -1.08 2.03 -2.75
C ILE A 10 -0.80 0.65 -2.12
N PRO A 11 -1.68 -0.35 -2.34
CA PRO A 11 -1.68 -1.59 -1.55
C PRO A 11 -0.68 -2.65 -2.04
N SER A 12 0.04 -2.43 -3.15
CA SER A 12 1.01 -3.39 -3.68
C SER A 12 2.24 -2.71 -4.28
N GLU A 13 3.39 -3.37 -4.20
CA GLU A 13 4.66 -2.85 -4.73
C GLU A 13 4.66 -2.81 -6.27
N ARG A 14 3.92 -3.73 -6.90
CA ARG A 14 3.73 -3.75 -8.36
C ARG A 14 2.91 -2.56 -8.83
N LYS A 15 1.79 -2.29 -8.14
CA LYS A 15 1.00 -1.10 -8.42
C LYS A 15 1.81 0.16 -8.15
N LEU A 16 2.63 0.19 -7.10
CA LEU A 16 3.53 1.32 -6.83
C LEU A 16 4.54 1.55 -7.97
N GLU A 17 5.11 0.50 -8.53
CA GLU A 17 5.97 0.59 -9.70
C GLU A 17 5.22 1.12 -10.93
N GLU A 18 4.03 0.59 -11.22
CA GLU A 18 3.17 1.04 -12.33
C GLU A 18 2.79 2.52 -12.18
N GLU A 19 2.35 2.91 -10.98
CA GLU A 19 1.98 4.30 -10.64
C GLU A 19 3.17 5.25 -10.83
N VAL A 20 4.37 4.87 -10.38
CA VAL A 20 5.58 5.70 -10.57
C VAL A 20 6.00 5.77 -12.04
N ASN A 21 5.73 4.74 -12.84
CA ASN A 21 5.98 4.81 -14.28
C ASN A 21 5.01 5.76 -14.98
N MET A 22 3.75 5.80 -14.55
CA MET A 22 2.69 6.57 -15.22
C MET A 22 2.59 8.02 -14.74
N ASN A 23 2.91 8.29 -13.47
CA ASN A 23 2.70 9.61 -12.86
C ASN A 23 4.03 10.39 -12.73
N LEU A 24 4.11 11.53 -13.42
CA LEU A 24 5.26 12.42 -13.40
C LEU A 24 5.53 13.02 -12.01
N GLU A 25 4.49 13.27 -11.21
CA GLU A 25 4.62 13.82 -9.86
C GLU A 25 5.39 12.87 -8.95
N TYR A 26 5.14 11.57 -9.08
CA TYR A 26 5.86 10.55 -8.32
C TYR A 26 7.31 10.45 -8.77
N ARG A 27 7.60 10.58 -10.06
CA ARG A 27 8.98 10.60 -10.57
C ARG A 27 9.74 11.81 -10.06
N TRP A 28 9.13 12.99 -10.13
CA TRP A 28 9.69 14.23 -9.61
C TRP A 28 9.99 14.12 -8.11
N PHE A 29 9.05 13.59 -7.32
CA PHE A 29 9.24 13.36 -5.88
C PHE A 29 10.40 12.40 -5.59
N LEU A 30 10.61 11.40 -6.45
CA LEU A 30 11.68 10.41 -6.31
C LEU A 30 13.02 10.89 -6.89
N GLY A 31 13.07 12.07 -7.49
CA GLY A 31 14.26 12.58 -8.18
C GLY A 31 14.62 11.80 -9.45
N LEU A 32 13.63 11.16 -10.10
CA LEU A 32 13.79 10.45 -11.36
C LEU A 32 13.44 11.37 -12.53
N ASP A 33 14.29 11.41 -13.55
CA ASP A 33 13.99 12.08 -14.81
C ASP A 33 12.97 11.26 -15.64
N LEU A 34 12.43 11.84 -16.72
CA LEU A 34 11.53 11.15 -17.65
C LEU A 34 12.18 9.90 -18.26
N MET A 35 13.48 9.96 -18.53
CA MET A 35 14.22 8.88 -19.19
C MET A 35 14.80 7.85 -18.23
N ASP A 36 14.76 8.11 -16.92
CA ASP A 36 15.33 7.21 -15.92
C ASP A 36 14.52 5.92 -15.79
N THR A 37 15.19 4.83 -15.47
CA THR A 37 14.51 3.57 -15.22
C THR A 37 13.95 3.54 -13.80
N VAL A 38 12.65 3.24 -13.67
CA VAL A 38 12.02 3.06 -12.36
C VAL A 38 12.50 1.75 -11.75
N PRO A 39 12.86 1.72 -10.45
CA PRO A 39 13.19 0.47 -9.78
C PRO A 39 12.03 -0.53 -9.80
N ASP A 40 12.30 -1.75 -10.26
CA ASP A 40 11.31 -2.84 -10.31
C ASP A 40 10.80 -3.20 -8.90
N HIS A 41 9.52 -3.56 -8.80
CA HIS A 41 8.86 -3.96 -7.55
C HIS A 41 9.60 -5.08 -6.81
N SER A 42 10.26 -5.99 -7.54
CA SER A 42 11.01 -7.08 -6.91
C SER A 42 12.23 -6.56 -6.16
N THR A 43 12.84 -5.47 -6.63
CA THR A 43 13.98 -4.82 -5.96
C THR A 43 13.54 -4.24 -4.62
N LEU A 44 12.39 -3.55 -4.59
CA LEU A 44 11.81 -3.00 -3.35
C LEU A 44 11.51 -4.12 -2.34
N SER A 45 10.84 -5.16 -2.80
CA SER A 45 10.43 -6.30 -1.97
C SER A 45 11.63 -7.05 -1.40
N GLN A 46 12.63 -7.33 -2.23
CA GLN A 46 13.85 -8.01 -1.81
C GLN A 46 14.70 -7.16 -0.87
N ASN A 47 14.75 -5.84 -1.08
CA ASN A 47 15.48 -4.94 -0.19
C ASN A 47 14.88 -4.98 1.22
N ARG A 48 13.54 -4.84 1.34
CA ARG A 48 12.83 -4.97 2.62
C ARG A 48 13.04 -6.34 3.28
N ARG A 49 12.91 -7.42 2.50
CA ARG A 49 12.92 -8.80 3.04
C ARG A 49 14.30 -9.41 3.27
N ARG A 50 15.34 -8.97 2.56
CA ARG A 50 16.69 -9.55 2.63
C ARG A 50 17.68 -8.66 3.35
N ARG A 51 17.79 -7.38 2.97
CA ARG A 51 18.82 -6.48 3.51
C ARG A 51 18.55 -6.07 4.95
N PHE A 52 17.27 -5.87 5.30
CA PHE A 52 16.88 -5.39 6.63
C PHE A 52 16.23 -6.48 7.51
N LYS A 53 16.36 -7.76 7.13
CA LYS A 53 15.66 -8.88 7.80
C LYS A 53 15.98 -9.01 9.29
N ASN A 54 17.21 -8.66 9.68
CA ASN A 54 17.70 -8.82 11.06
C ASN A 54 17.65 -7.51 11.85
N SER A 55 16.99 -6.47 11.32
CA SER A 55 17.05 -5.14 11.89
C SER A 55 15.72 -4.41 11.75
N SER A 56 15.28 -3.75 12.82
CA SER A 56 14.14 -2.83 12.78
C SER A 56 14.47 -1.51 12.09
N ILE A 57 15.74 -1.24 11.74
CA ILE A 57 16.22 0.05 11.21
C ILE A 57 15.33 0.59 10.07
N PHE A 58 14.89 -0.28 9.15
CA PHE A 58 14.05 0.17 8.05
C PHE A 58 12.67 0.66 8.53
N GLN A 59 12.05 -0.09 9.43
CA GLN A 59 10.77 0.27 10.04
C GLN A 59 10.92 1.54 10.88
N ASP A 60 11.95 1.60 11.72
CA ASP A 60 12.21 2.72 12.62
C ASP A 60 12.47 4.01 11.83
N LEU A 61 13.26 3.94 10.75
CA LEU A 61 13.51 5.06 9.85
C LEU A 61 12.24 5.50 9.14
N PHE A 62 11.44 4.54 8.66
CA PHE A 62 10.20 4.84 7.96
C PHE A 62 9.20 5.53 8.89
N ASP A 63 9.02 4.98 10.10
CA ASP A 63 8.15 5.55 11.12
C ASP A 63 8.62 6.94 11.52
N HIS A 64 9.93 7.14 11.70
CA HIS A 64 10.50 8.45 12.01
C HIS A 64 10.24 9.49 10.92
N ILE A 65 10.36 9.12 9.64
CA ILE A 65 10.03 10.01 8.52
C ILE A 65 8.55 10.38 8.55
N VAL A 66 7.66 9.41 8.79
CA VAL A 66 6.22 9.67 8.91
C VAL A 66 5.92 10.59 10.10
N THR A 67 6.57 10.38 11.25
CA THR A 67 6.45 11.26 12.42
C THR A 67 6.86 12.69 12.09
N ILE A 68 7.99 12.90 11.40
CA ILE A 68 8.41 14.24 10.97
C ILE A 68 7.36 14.90 10.05
N CYS A 69 6.78 14.13 9.13
CA CYS A 69 5.72 14.66 8.25
C CYS A 69 4.48 15.10 9.02
N ILE A 70 4.11 14.37 10.08
CA ILE A 70 3.00 14.72 10.97
C ILE A 70 3.35 15.98 11.78
N GLU A 71 4.53 16.02 12.39
CA GLU A 71 4.99 17.16 13.19
C GLU A 71 5.07 18.46 12.38
N LYS A 72 5.44 18.36 11.10
CA LYS A 72 5.48 19.51 10.18
C LYS A 72 4.11 19.89 9.60
N GLY A 73 3.04 19.19 9.96
CA GLY A 73 1.69 19.43 9.44
C GLY A 73 1.52 19.10 7.97
N ILE A 74 2.43 18.30 7.38
CA ILE A 74 2.34 17.81 5.99
C ILE A 74 1.29 16.70 5.90
N MET A 75 1.10 15.95 6.99
CA MET A 75 0.11 14.89 7.10
C MET A 75 -0.66 15.03 8.42
N THR A 76 -1.96 15.27 8.36
CA THR A 76 -2.84 15.28 9.55
C THR A 76 -3.72 14.03 9.64
N GLY A 77 -3.86 13.25 8.56
CA GLY A 77 -4.69 12.03 8.52
C GLY A 77 -6.21 12.29 8.54
N GLU A 78 -6.64 13.56 8.66
CA GLU A 78 -8.04 13.95 8.79
C GLU A 78 -8.77 14.09 7.44
N VAL A 79 -8.06 14.49 6.38
CA VAL A 79 -8.66 14.73 5.06
C VAL A 79 -7.75 14.19 3.96
N VAL A 80 -8.20 13.16 3.26
CA VAL A 80 -7.56 12.66 2.04
C VAL A 80 -8.32 13.25 0.84
N VAL A 81 -7.66 14.12 0.08
CA VAL A 81 -8.21 14.66 -1.17
C VAL A 81 -7.59 13.91 -2.33
N THR A 82 -8.38 13.10 -3.02
CA THR A 82 -7.94 12.32 -4.19
C THR A 82 -8.75 12.77 -5.41
N ASP A 83 -8.09 13.23 -6.47
CA ASP A 83 -8.75 13.43 -7.76
C ASP A 83 -8.85 12.07 -8.49
N SER A 84 -10.06 11.58 -8.71
CA SER A 84 -10.32 10.24 -9.26
C SER A 84 -11.37 10.29 -10.35
N THR A 85 -11.08 9.63 -11.48
CA THR A 85 -12.07 9.37 -12.52
C THR A 85 -12.91 8.16 -12.14
N HIS A 86 -14.24 8.31 -12.10
CA HIS A 86 -15.15 7.28 -11.62
C HIS A 86 -15.62 6.37 -12.75
N ILE A 87 -15.46 5.06 -12.56
CA ILE A 87 -16.04 4.03 -13.43
C ILE A 87 -17.21 3.38 -12.67
N LYS A 88 -18.39 3.27 -13.31
CA LYS A 88 -19.55 2.62 -12.70
C LYS A 88 -19.28 1.12 -12.56
N VAL A 89 -19.48 0.60 -11.36
CA VAL A 89 -19.32 -0.83 -11.03
C VAL A 89 -20.65 -1.39 -10.53
N SER A 90 -20.86 -2.70 -10.69
CA SER A 90 -22.05 -3.39 -10.18
C SER A 90 -21.92 -3.70 -8.68
N ALA A 91 -21.92 -2.66 -7.85
CA ALA A 91 -21.83 -2.77 -6.39
C ALA A 91 -23.12 -2.26 -5.72
N SER A 92 -23.57 -2.95 -4.68
CA SER A 92 -24.79 -2.58 -3.93
C SER A 92 -24.50 -1.48 -2.91
N LEU A 93 -25.13 -0.31 -3.06
CA LEU A 93 -25.00 0.83 -2.12
C LEU A 93 -25.52 0.50 -0.71
N SER A 94 -26.58 -0.31 -0.61
CA SER A 94 -27.22 -0.67 0.66
C SER A 94 -26.40 -1.66 1.50
N ARG A 95 -25.33 -2.22 0.94
CA ARG A 95 -24.41 -3.14 1.60
C ARG A 95 -23.03 -2.50 1.74
N SER A 96 -22.96 -1.40 2.48
CA SER A 96 -21.72 -0.73 2.86
C SER A 96 -21.59 -0.62 4.37
N GLU A 97 -20.39 -0.84 4.88
CA GLU A 97 -20.05 -0.71 6.29
C GLU A 97 -18.96 0.34 6.45
N LYS A 98 -19.14 1.26 7.39
CA LYS A 98 -18.12 2.24 7.78
C LYS A 98 -17.22 1.58 8.81
N VAL A 99 -16.01 1.24 8.40
CA VAL A 99 -15.03 0.60 9.28
C VAL A 99 -13.99 1.65 9.66
N LYS A 100 -13.89 1.96 10.95
CA LYS A 100 -12.73 2.65 11.50
C LYS A 100 -11.56 1.68 11.45
N VAL A 101 -10.58 1.95 10.62
CA VAL A 101 -9.35 1.17 10.53
C VAL A 101 -8.23 2.02 11.08
N ASP A 102 -7.71 1.61 12.24
CA ASP A 102 -6.59 2.28 12.85
C ASP A 102 -5.28 1.82 12.19
N LYS A 103 -4.90 2.42 11.06
CA LYS A 103 -3.72 1.96 10.31
C LYS A 103 -2.42 2.53 10.84
N LYS A 104 -1.59 1.66 11.43
CA LYS A 104 -0.20 2.01 11.78
C LYS A 104 0.64 2.10 10.49
N PRO A 105 1.69 2.94 10.43
CA PRO A 105 2.63 2.87 9.31
C PRO A 105 3.28 1.47 9.20
N SER A 106 3.47 0.79 10.33
CA SER A 106 3.89 -0.62 10.37
C SER A 106 2.87 -1.61 9.77
N GLU A 107 1.58 -1.29 9.76
CA GLU A 107 0.57 -2.13 9.11
C GLU A 107 0.64 -2.01 7.61
N TYR A 108 0.91 -0.81 7.07
CA TYR A 108 1.15 -0.66 5.64
C TYR A 108 2.28 -1.56 5.14
N LEU A 109 3.42 -1.56 5.86
CA LEU A 109 4.55 -2.41 5.51
C LEU A 109 4.24 -3.91 5.64
N LYS A 110 3.39 -4.30 6.61
CA LYS A 110 2.90 -5.68 6.76
C LYS A 110 1.96 -6.08 5.62
N GLU A 111 1.01 -5.22 5.25
CA GLU A 111 0.10 -5.43 4.13
C GLU A 111 0.90 -5.69 2.85
N LEU A 112 1.93 -4.89 2.58
CA LEU A 112 2.83 -5.11 1.45
C LEU A 112 3.60 -6.44 1.54
N GLU A 113 4.03 -6.86 2.74
CA GLU A 113 4.69 -8.15 2.92
C GLU A 113 3.72 -9.33 2.68
N GLU A 114 2.48 -9.22 3.15
CA GLU A 114 1.44 -10.22 2.92
C GLU A 114 1.05 -10.31 1.45
N GLU A 115 0.94 -9.17 0.77
CA GLU A 115 0.71 -9.08 -0.67
C GLU A 115 1.83 -9.79 -1.44
N ALA A 116 3.08 -9.47 -1.13
CA ALA A 116 4.24 -10.12 -1.74
C ALA A 116 4.22 -11.64 -1.51
N ARG A 117 3.92 -12.10 -0.28
CA ARG A 117 3.79 -13.53 0.04
C ARG A 117 2.63 -14.20 -0.71
N ARG A 118 1.49 -13.53 -0.84
CA ARG A 118 0.32 -14.02 -1.59
C ARG A 118 0.69 -14.23 -3.06
N LEU A 119 1.43 -13.29 -3.64
CA LEU A 119 1.86 -13.32 -5.02
C LEU A 119 2.92 -14.40 -5.26
N GLU A 120 3.83 -14.60 -4.30
CA GLU A 120 4.76 -15.73 -4.30
C GLU A 120 4.03 -17.08 -4.23
N ARG A 121 3.01 -17.22 -3.37
CA ARG A 121 2.18 -18.43 -3.32
C ARG A 121 1.43 -18.67 -4.62
N ARG A 122 0.88 -17.63 -5.25
CA ARG A 122 0.19 -17.75 -6.55
C ARG A 122 1.17 -18.21 -7.63
N ARG A 123 2.34 -17.59 -7.72
CA ARG A 123 3.42 -18.01 -8.63
C ARG A 123 3.89 -19.42 -8.34
N GLN A 124 3.93 -19.82 -7.07
CA GLN A 124 4.31 -21.17 -6.68
C GLN A 124 3.22 -22.18 -7.07
N ALA A 125 1.94 -21.85 -6.93
CA ALA A 125 0.82 -22.67 -7.39
C ALA A 125 0.78 -22.79 -8.93
N GLU A 126 1.06 -21.71 -9.66
CA GLU A 126 1.23 -21.71 -11.11
C GLU A 126 2.42 -22.59 -11.52
N ARG A 127 3.57 -22.46 -10.84
CA ARG A 127 4.75 -23.33 -11.04
C ARG A 127 4.55 -24.75 -10.55
N GLU A 128 3.66 -25.01 -9.60
CA GLU A 128 3.32 -26.35 -9.09
C GLU A 128 2.34 -27.04 -10.03
N ALA A 129 1.43 -26.28 -10.67
CA ALA A 129 0.66 -26.73 -11.82
C ALA A 129 1.57 -27.01 -13.04
N GLU A 130 2.71 -26.33 -13.16
CA GLU A 130 3.73 -26.55 -14.19
C GLU A 130 4.93 -27.44 -13.74
N GLY A 131 5.00 -27.89 -12.48
CA GLY A 131 6.02 -28.81 -11.94
C GLY A 131 6.97 -28.29 -10.81
N LYS A 132 6.66 -28.71 -9.56
CA LYS A 132 7.50 -29.02 -8.34
C LYS A 132 8.41 -27.97 -7.62
N ASN A 133 8.06 -27.73 -6.34
CA ASN A 133 8.85 -27.73 -5.06
C ASN A 133 9.91 -26.58 -4.81
N LYS A 134 10.13 -25.93 -3.63
CA LYS A 134 9.95 -26.23 -2.19
C LYS A 134 9.73 -24.97 -1.31
N CYS A 135 9.21 -25.26 -0.11
CA CYS A 135 8.77 -24.52 1.09
C CYS A 135 9.72 -23.51 1.79
N GLY A 136 9.13 -22.66 2.67
CA GLY A 136 9.79 -22.13 3.87
C GLY A 136 9.17 -20.89 4.52
N GLY A 137 8.29 -21.05 5.52
CA GLY A 137 7.70 -19.95 6.31
C GLY A 137 8.38 -19.72 7.67
N ILE A 138 8.29 -18.51 8.23
CA ILE A 138 8.70 -18.18 9.62
C ILE A 138 7.71 -17.15 10.23
N LYS A 139 7.40 -17.29 11.54
CA LYS A 139 6.37 -16.57 12.33
C LYS A 139 6.94 -15.58 13.38
N GLN A 140 6.05 -14.69 13.87
CA GLN A 140 6.01 -13.91 15.15
C GLN A 140 6.77 -12.56 15.21
N LYS A 141 6.43 -11.50 15.99
CA LYS A 141 5.32 -11.08 16.91
C LYS A 141 5.45 -9.53 17.17
N ARG A 142 4.29 -8.84 17.34
CA ARG A 142 3.88 -7.65 18.18
C ARG A 142 4.91 -6.55 18.59
N SER A 143 4.63 -5.23 18.50
CA SER A 143 3.69 -4.39 19.32
C SER A 143 3.65 -2.90 18.81
N ASP A 144 3.19 -1.92 19.60
CA ASP A 144 2.12 -0.97 19.28
C ASP A 144 2.41 0.56 19.20
N ALA A 145 1.67 1.30 18.35
CA ALA A 145 1.03 2.61 18.63
C ALA A 145 -0.01 2.99 17.54
N VAL A 146 -1.19 3.52 17.91
CA VAL A 146 -2.45 3.52 17.13
C VAL A 146 -2.82 4.93 16.64
N ILE A 147 -3.29 5.08 15.40
CA ILE A 147 -3.89 6.31 14.84
C ILE A 147 -5.15 5.93 14.06
N GLN A 148 -6.25 6.66 14.23
CA GLN A 148 -7.56 6.31 13.70
C GLN A 148 -7.82 6.86 12.30
N THR A 149 -8.45 6.07 11.42
CA THR A 149 -8.96 6.55 10.12
C THR A 149 -10.27 5.85 9.76
N GLU A 150 -11.27 6.58 9.27
CA GLU A 150 -12.55 6.00 8.82
C GLU A 150 -12.47 5.59 7.34
N VAL A 151 -12.72 4.31 7.02
CA VAL A 151 -12.79 3.79 5.66
C VAL A 151 -14.14 3.12 5.43
N THR A 152 -14.86 3.55 4.39
CA THR A 152 -16.13 2.92 3.99
C THR A 152 -15.85 1.78 3.02
N ARG A 153 -16.28 0.55 3.34
CA ARG A 153 -16.06 -0.64 2.50
C ARG A 153 -17.38 -1.26 2.05
N SER A 154 -17.47 -1.68 0.79
CA SER A 154 -18.61 -2.47 0.30
C SER A 154 -18.47 -3.95 0.67
N LEU A 155 -19.57 -4.59 1.02
CA LEU A 155 -19.66 -6.03 1.30
C LEU A 155 -19.76 -6.89 0.02
N THR A 156 -20.00 -6.26 -1.13
CA THR A 156 -20.24 -6.98 -2.41
C THR A 156 -19.01 -6.95 -3.32
N ASP A 157 -18.27 -5.84 -3.30
CA ASP A 157 -17.00 -5.69 -4.01
C ASP A 157 -16.00 -5.02 -3.08
N SER A 158 -14.94 -5.75 -2.72
CA SER A 158 -13.93 -5.28 -1.77
C SER A 158 -13.04 -4.17 -2.30
N GLU A 159 -13.01 -3.94 -3.62
CA GLU A 159 -12.22 -2.88 -4.27
C GLU A 159 -13.07 -1.63 -4.61
N ALA A 160 -14.39 -1.68 -4.40
CA ALA A 160 -15.29 -0.57 -4.67
C ALA A 160 -15.27 0.50 -3.55
N GLY A 161 -15.04 1.76 -3.94
CA GLY A 161 -15.14 2.95 -3.07
C GLY A 161 -16.51 3.66 -3.18
N LEU A 162 -16.83 4.50 -2.18
CA LEU A 162 -18.07 5.29 -2.15
C LEU A 162 -17.76 6.79 -2.37
N MET A 163 -18.32 7.38 -3.42
CA MET A 163 -18.19 8.80 -3.75
C MET A 163 -19.53 9.52 -3.55
N ASN A 164 -19.60 10.43 -2.58
CA ASN A 164 -20.74 11.31 -2.40
C ASN A 164 -20.53 12.59 -3.22
N ARG A 165 -21.13 12.66 -4.41
CA ARG A 165 -21.19 13.92 -5.17
C ARG A 165 -22.25 14.83 -4.54
N PRO A 166 -21.94 16.09 -4.19
CA PRO A 166 -22.99 17.05 -3.88
C PRO A 166 -23.87 17.20 -5.13
N ILE A 167 -25.17 16.95 -4.97
CA ILE A 167 -26.16 17.26 -6.00
C ILE A 167 -26.30 18.77 -5.98
N ASN A 168 -25.62 19.46 -6.87
CA ASN A 168 -26.00 20.83 -7.20
C ASN A 168 -27.34 20.73 -7.95
N GLN A 169 -28.42 21.18 -7.30
CA GLN A 169 -29.68 21.50 -7.96
C GLN A 169 -29.50 22.77 -8.80
#